data_AF-A0A3D0F590-F1
#
_entry.id   AF-A0A3D0F590-F1
#
_cell.length_a   1.000
_cell.length_b   1.000
_cell.length_c   1.000
_cell.angle_alpha   90.00
_cell.angle_beta   90.00
_cell.angle_gamma   90.00
#
_symmetry.space_group_name_H-M   'P 1'
#
loop_
_entity.id
_entity.type
_entity.pdbx_description
1 polymer ?
#
loop_
_entity_poly.entity_id
_entity_poly.type
_entity_poly.pdbx_seq_one_letter_code
_entity_poly.pdbx_strand_id
1 'polypeptide(L)'
;MLKEGLDVYVPMVDDDAIDAVIKKADGTFVEVQIKARSNENMFGSAALFAGIPHKHRKNYWFVFYSERMDTIWILSSKEFIENSRQNKTGKNLGKYSIWFNGKNSKTNTEHVRPQFKKYLAKDFCRILNENPDY
;
A
#
# COMPACT_ATOMS: atom_id res chain seq x y z
N MET A 1 -6.68 10.24 6.59
CA MET A 1 -7.81 9.41 7.09
C MET A 1 -8.63 10.13 8.17
N LEU A 2 -8.29 10.11 9.47
CA LEU A 2 -9.10 10.78 10.51
C LEU A 2 -9.28 12.29 10.23
N LYS A 3 -8.20 12.98 9.85
CA LYS A 3 -8.24 14.40 9.44
C LYS A 3 -9.14 14.67 8.23
N GLU A 4 -9.40 13.66 7.42
CA GLU A 4 -10.30 13.74 6.25
C GLU A 4 -11.72 13.26 6.59
N GLY A 5 -12.02 13.01 7.86
CA GLY A 5 -13.36 12.66 8.33
C GLY A 5 -13.76 11.20 8.13
N LEU A 6 -12.81 10.30 7.83
CA LEU A 6 -13.11 8.86 7.77
C LEU A 6 -13.43 8.32 9.17
N ASP A 7 -14.44 7.46 9.25
CA ASP A 7 -14.79 6.72 10.47
C ASP A 7 -13.83 5.53 10.63
N VAL A 8 -12.74 5.76 11.38
CA VAL A 8 -11.62 4.82 11.52
C VAL A 8 -11.65 4.15 12.89
N TYR A 9 -11.65 2.82 12.87
CA TYR A 9 -11.47 1.96 14.02
C TYR A 9 -10.06 1.37 13.98
N VAL A 10 -9.34 1.41 15.09
CA VAL A 10 -8.00 0.82 15.19
C VAL A 10 -8.12 -0.47 16.01
N PRO A 11 -7.72 -1.63 15.46
CA PRO A 11 -7.76 -2.87 16.21
C PRO A 11 -6.81 -2.82 17.40
N MET A 12 -7.19 -3.47 18.50
CA MET A 12 -6.36 -3.52 19.71
C MET A 12 -5.06 -4.31 19.51
N VAL A 13 -5.06 -5.25 18.56
CA VAL A 13 -3.94 -6.13 18.24
C VAL A 13 -3.80 -6.25 16.72
N ASP A 14 -2.57 -6.17 16.20
CA ASP A 14 -2.23 -6.27 14.77
C ASP A 14 -1.63 -7.65 14.42
N ASP A 15 -2.40 -8.71 14.67
CA ASP A 15 -1.96 -10.08 14.39
C ASP A 15 -2.28 -10.52 12.95
N ASP A 16 -3.23 -9.84 12.30
CA ASP A 16 -3.74 -10.22 10.99
C ASP A 16 -3.44 -9.18 9.90
N ALA A 17 -2.42 -8.35 10.10
CA ALA A 17 -2.03 -7.33 9.13
C ALA A 17 -3.19 -6.37 8.84
N ILE A 18 -3.84 -5.87 9.88
CA ILE A 18 -4.94 -4.90 9.80
C ILE A 18 -4.55 -3.75 10.72
N ASP A 19 -4.14 -2.64 10.12
CA ASP A 19 -3.74 -1.45 10.86
C ASP A 19 -4.95 -0.54 11.17
N ALA A 20 -6.00 -0.64 10.35
CA ALA A 20 -7.24 0.10 10.51
C ALA A 20 -8.43 -0.62 9.87
N VAL A 21 -9.62 -0.36 10.41
CA VAL A 21 -10.91 -0.73 9.82
C VAL A 21 -11.70 0.56 9.59
N ILE A 22 -12.31 0.70 8.42
CA ILE A 22 -13.04 1.92 8.05
C ILE A 22 -14.50 1.57 7.80
N LYS A 23 -15.40 2.30 8.46
CA LYS A 23 -16.83 2.21 8.18
C LYS A 23 -17.19 3.16 7.04
N LYS A 24 -17.87 2.61 6.02
CA LYS A 24 -18.36 3.35 4.87
C LYS A 24 -19.75 3.93 5.16
N ALA A 25 -20.18 4.89 4.34
CA ALA A 25 -21.48 5.56 4.50
C ALA A 25 -22.67 4.60 4.35
N ASP A 26 -22.51 3.53 3.57
CA ASP A 26 -23.51 2.46 3.40
C ASP A 26 -23.56 1.48 4.59
N GLY A 27 -22.77 1.72 5.64
CA GLY A 27 -22.69 0.89 6.83
C GLY A 27 -21.77 -0.33 6.71
N THR A 28 -21.17 -0.57 5.54
CA THR A 28 -20.18 -1.65 5.36
C THR A 28 -18.83 -1.27 5.95
N PHE A 29 -17.97 -2.27 6.15
CA PHE A 29 -16.62 -2.09 6.68
C PHE A 29 -15.59 -2.62 5.70
N VAL A 30 -14.45 -1.92 5.63
CA VAL A 30 -13.27 -2.35 4.89
C VAL A 30 -12.05 -2.39 5.81
N GLU A 31 -11.20 -3.37 5.59
CA GLU A 31 -9.93 -3.54 6.29
C GLU A 31 -8.83 -2.80 5.53
N VAL A 32 -7.88 -2.24 6.26
CA VAL A 32 -6.75 -1.53 5.69
C VAL A 32 -5.45 -1.96 6.35
N GLN A 33 -4.48 -2.30 5.51
CA GLN A 33 -3.08 -2.40 5.91
C GLN A 33 -2.30 -1.18 5.45
N ILE A 34 -1.54 -0.60 6.38
CA ILE A 34 -0.66 0.52 6.16
C ILE A 34 0.78 0.02 6.16
N LYS A 35 1.53 0.35 5.12
CA LYS A 35 2.98 0.12 5.06
C LYS A 35 3.68 1.44 4.76
N ALA A 36 4.54 1.86 5.67
CA ALA A 36 5.35 3.06 5.51
C ALA A 36 6.82 2.71 5.26
N ARG A 37 7.51 3.57 4.53
CA ARG A 37 8.95 3.50 4.30
C ARG A 37 9.58 4.84 4.64
N SER A 38 10.60 4.79 5.49
CA SER A 38 11.34 5.97 5.93
C SER A 38 12.24 6.55 4.84
N ASN A 39 12.73 7.76 5.11
CA ASN A 39 13.67 8.47 4.24
C ASN A 39 15.12 7.94 4.28
N GLU A 40 15.45 6.99 5.16
CA GLU A 40 16.83 6.50 5.41
C GLU A 40 17.24 5.30 4.54
N ASN A 41 16.35 4.84 3.67
CA ASN A 41 16.56 3.62 2.87
C ASN A 41 17.70 3.75 1.84
N MET A 42 18.14 2.66 1.22
CA MET A 42 19.13 2.76 0.14
C MET A 42 18.58 3.58 -1.04
N PHE A 43 19.42 4.41 -1.68
CA PHE A 43 19.05 5.14 -2.90
C PHE A 43 18.60 4.17 -4.00
N GLY A 44 17.43 4.42 -4.56
CA GLY A 44 16.74 3.54 -5.51
C GLY A 44 15.60 2.75 -4.89
N SER A 45 15.55 2.61 -3.58
CA SER A 45 14.57 1.77 -2.88
C SER A 45 13.63 2.57 -1.97
N ALA A 46 13.40 3.86 -2.26
CA ALA A 46 12.51 4.73 -1.49
C ALA A 46 11.09 4.18 -1.30
N ALA A 47 10.57 3.47 -2.30
CA ALA A 47 9.23 2.88 -2.30
C ALA A 47 9.27 1.40 -2.73
N LEU A 48 10.31 0.68 -2.30
CA LEU A 48 10.34 -0.78 -2.33
C LEU A 48 9.69 -1.31 -1.05
N PHE A 49 8.70 -2.17 -1.17
CA PHE A 49 8.11 -2.90 -0.05
C PHE A 49 8.26 -4.39 -0.34
N ALA A 50 8.91 -5.14 0.55
CA ALA A 50 9.32 -6.52 0.28
C ALA A 50 9.00 -7.44 1.44
N GLY A 51 8.81 -8.72 1.13
CA GLY A 51 8.57 -9.74 2.13
C GLY A 51 7.19 -9.62 2.80
N ILE A 52 6.18 -9.15 2.06
CA ILE A 52 4.80 -9.03 2.56
C ILE A 52 4.10 -10.38 2.39
N PRO A 53 3.76 -11.11 3.47
CA PRO A 53 2.88 -12.26 3.35
C PRO A 53 1.47 -11.76 3.04
N HIS A 54 0.85 -12.28 1.98
CA HIS A 54 -0.52 -11.91 1.65
C HIS A 54 -1.23 -13.04 0.92
N LYS A 55 -2.52 -13.18 1.16
CA LYS A 55 -3.45 -13.94 0.32
C LYS A 55 -4.56 -12.99 -0.09
N HIS A 56 -5.19 -13.21 -1.23
CA HIS A 56 -6.30 -12.35 -1.64
C HIS A 56 -7.38 -12.28 -0.55
N ARG A 57 -7.77 -11.06 -0.18
CA ARG A 57 -8.81 -10.76 0.79
C ARG A 57 -9.84 -9.84 0.15
N LYS A 58 -11.10 -10.09 0.46
CA LYS A 58 -12.21 -9.20 0.09
C LYS A 58 -12.24 -7.98 1.00
N ASN A 59 -12.80 -6.87 0.53
CA ASN A 59 -12.97 -5.64 1.33
C ASN A 59 -11.66 -5.12 1.94
N TYR A 60 -10.53 -5.34 1.28
CA TYR A 60 -9.20 -5.10 1.85
C TYR A 60 -8.39 -4.14 0.99
N TRP A 61 -7.88 -3.09 1.62
CA TRP A 61 -7.02 -2.08 1.01
C TRP A 61 -5.61 -2.12 1.58
N PHE A 62 -4.65 -1.84 0.72
CA PHE A 62 -3.31 -1.43 1.09
C PHE A 62 -3.16 0.08 0.93
N VAL A 63 -2.52 0.69 1.92
CA VAL A 63 -2.00 2.05 1.86
C VAL A 63 -0.49 1.98 1.99
N PHE A 64 0.21 2.34 0.93
CA PHE A 64 1.67 2.44 0.92
C PHE A 64 2.08 3.90 1.01
N TYR A 65 2.96 4.23 1.94
CA TYR A 65 3.54 5.56 2.07
C TYR A 65 5.06 5.52 1.97
N SER A 66 5.63 6.38 1.13
CA SER A 66 7.07 6.63 1.07
C SER A 66 7.36 8.03 1.57
N GLU A 67 8.05 8.14 2.70
CA GLU A 67 8.44 9.43 3.30
C GLU A 67 9.41 10.19 2.39
N ARG A 68 10.43 9.51 1.84
CA ARG A 68 11.42 10.16 0.96
C ARG A 68 10.78 10.82 -0.27
N MET A 69 9.78 10.15 -0.83
CA MET A 69 9.09 10.64 -2.02
C MET A 69 7.87 11.48 -1.69
N ASP A 70 7.51 11.58 -0.41
CA ASP A 70 6.24 12.12 0.08
C ASP A 70 5.04 11.68 -0.78
N THR A 71 4.89 10.36 -0.94
CA THR A 71 3.92 9.79 -1.88
C THR A 71 3.13 8.67 -1.25
N ILE A 72 1.81 8.68 -1.48
CA ILE A 72 0.87 7.64 -1.06
C ILE A 72 0.38 6.87 -2.30
N TRP A 73 0.30 5.54 -2.18
CA TRP A 73 -0.42 4.69 -3.11
C TRP A 73 -1.51 3.89 -2.38
N ILE A 74 -2.69 3.82 -2.99
CA ILE A 74 -3.81 3.01 -2.49
C ILE A 74 -4.10 1.92 -3.52
N LEU A 75 -4.06 0.66 -3.09
CA LEU A 75 -4.31 -0.51 -3.92
C LEU A 75 -5.26 -1.45 -3.19
N SER A 76 -6.18 -2.09 -3.92
CA SER A 76 -6.94 -3.20 -3.35
C SER A 76 -6.06 -4.43 -3.15
N SER A 77 -6.54 -5.42 -2.40
CA SER A 77 -5.85 -6.70 -2.27
C SER A 77 -5.60 -7.37 -3.62
N LYS A 78 -6.53 -7.25 -4.57
CA LYS A 78 -6.41 -7.85 -5.92
C LYS A 78 -5.33 -7.12 -6.72
N GLU A 79 -5.41 -5.79 -6.76
CA GLU A 79 -4.44 -4.95 -7.45
C GLU A 79 -3.03 -5.15 -6.89
N PHE A 80 -2.88 -5.27 -5.56
CA PHE A 80 -1.59 -5.57 -4.94
C PHE A 80 -0.98 -6.87 -5.46
N ILE A 81 -1.75 -7.95 -5.54
CA ILE A 81 -1.25 -9.25 -6.02
C ILE A 81 -0.85 -9.18 -7.49
N GLU A 82 -1.68 -8.57 -8.34
CA GLU A 82 -1.43 -8.41 -9.78
C GLU A 82 -0.18 -7.58 -10.08
N ASN A 83 0.09 -6.58 -9.25
CA ASN A 83 1.19 -5.63 -9.44
C ASN A 83 2.47 -5.99 -8.67
N SER A 84 2.42 -7.02 -7.83
CA SER A 84 3.55 -7.46 -7.01
C SER A 84 4.27 -8.65 -7.62
N ARG A 85 5.56 -8.76 -7.31
CA ARG A 85 6.33 -9.96 -7.58
C ARG A 85 6.28 -10.88 -6.37
N GLN A 86 5.84 -12.12 -6.55
CA GLN A 86 5.97 -13.16 -5.52
C GLN A 86 7.37 -13.80 -5.58
N ASN A 87 8.02 -13.93 -4.43
CA ASN A 87 9.32 -14.58 -4.32
C ASN A 87 9.17 -16.09 -4.46
N LYS A 88 9.96 -16.69 -5.37
CA LYS A 88 9.93 -18.13 -5.67
C LYS A 88 11.02 -18.93 -4.96
N THR A 89 11.96 -18.27 -4.30
CA THR A 89 13.10 -18.88 -3.60
C THR A 89 13.55 -18.00 -2.42
N GLY A 90 14.38 -18.57 -1.54
CA GLY A 90 15.02 -17.87 -0.42
C GLY A 90 14.12 -17.66 0.81
N LYS A 91 14.63 -16.93 1.81
CA LYS A 91 13.96 -16.73 3.13
C LYS A 91 12.57 -16.10 3.08
N ASN A 92 12.22 -15.44 1.97
CA ASN A 92 10.94 -14.78 1.75
C ASN A 92 10.06 -15.54 0.74
N LEU A 93 10.31 -16.83 0.53
CA LEU A 93 9.51 -17.70 -0.35
C LEU A 93 8.00 -17.51 -0.11
N GLY A 94 7.25 -17.33 -1.18
CA GLY A 94 5.79 -17.14 -1.14
C GLY A 94 5.33 -15.72 -0.75
N LYS A 95 6.23 -14.86 -0.26
CA LYS A 95 5.91 -13.47 0.08
C LYS A 95 6.03 -12.54 -1.13
N TYR A 96 5.25 -11.47 -1.13
CA TYR A 96 5.20 -10.48 -2.20
C TYR A 96 6.18 -9.33 -1.98
N SER A 97 6.58 -8.71 -3.08
CA SER A 97 7.32 -7.45 -3.09
C SER A 97 6.79 -6.55 -4.21
N ILE A 98 6.58 -5.28 -3.90
CA ILE A 98 6.17 -4.25 -4.84
C ILE A 98 7.16 -3.09 -4.79
N TRP A 99 7.49 -2.52 -5.94
CA TRP A 99 8.52 -1.48 -6.03
C TRP A 99 8.02 -0.31 -6.87
N PHE A 100 7.47 0.69 -6.19
CA PHE A 100 6.76 1.79 -6.82
C PHE A 100 7.67 2.79 -7.54
N ASN A 101 8.95 2.83 -7.17
CA ASN A 101 9.88 3.84 -7.69
C ASN A 101 10.94 3.29 -8.64
N GLY A 102 11.29 4.12 -9.62
CA GLY A 102 12.53 4.04 -10.39
C GLY A 102 13.56 5.02 -9.83
N LYS A 103 14.76 4.96 -10.39
CA LYS A 103 15.83 5.93 -10.10
C LYS A 103 16.48 6.43 -11.37
N ASN A 104 16.92 7.68 -11.35
CA ASN A 104 17.84 8.23 -12.32
C ASN A 104 19.18 8.49 -11.61
N SER A 105 20.16 7.62 -11.87
CA SER A 105 21.49 7.73 -11.25
C SER A 105 22.28 8.95 -11.73
N LYS A 106 21.95 9.53 -12.90
CA LYS A 106 22.66 10.72 -13.41
C LYS A 106 22.25 11.97 -12.66
N THR A 107 20.97 12.09 -12.32
CA THR A 107 20.41 13.24 -11.58
C THR A 107 20.25 12.96 -10.09
N ASN A 108 20.60 11.75 -9.64
CA ASN A 108 20.42 11.27 -8.27
C ASN A 108 18.98 11.45 -7.74
N THR A 109 17.98 11.16 -8.58
CA THR A 109 16.56 11.31 -8.22
C THR A 109 15.80 9.98 -8.27
N GLU A 110 14.77 9.87 -7.44
CA GLU A 110 13.80 8.77 -7.45
C GLU A 110 12.45 9.29 -7.95
N HIS A 111 11.72 8.48 -8.70
CA HIS A 111 10.45 8.87 -9.32
C HIS A 111 9.48 7.71 -9.35
N VAL A 112 8.18 8.02 -9.36
CA VAL A 112 7.12 7.00 -9.47
C VAL A 112 7.22 6.32 -10.84
N ARG A 113 7.23 4.98 -10.87
CA ARG A 113 7.21 4.25 -12.15
C ARG A 113 5.87 4.47 -12.85
N PRO A 114 5.84 4.59 -14.19
CA PRO A 114 4.63 4.97 -14.92
C PRO A 114 3.38 4.12 -14.61
N GLN A 115 3.53 2.80 -14.49
CA GLN A 115 2.43 1.88 -14.22
C GLN A 115 1.74 2.09 -12.86
N PHE A 116 2.43 2.74 -11.91
CA PHE A 116 1.91 2.98 -10.57
C PHE A 116 1.28 4.36 -10.39
N LYS A 117 1.34 5.22 -11.42
CA LYS A 117 0.74 6.56 -11.35
C LYS A 117 -0.77 6.52 -11.11
N LYS A 118 -1.48 5.50 -11.63
CA LYS A 118 -2.92 5.30 -11.42
C LYS A 118 -3.31 4.99 -9.98
N TYR A 119 -2.36 4.59 -9.13
CA TYR A 119 -2.61 4.28 -7.72
C TYR A 119 -2.25 5.43 -6.79
N LEU A 120 -1.73 6.54 -7.32
CA LEU A 120 -1.37 7.71 -6.52
C LEU A 120 -2.61 8.29 -5.84
N ALA A 121 -2.48 8.52 -4.54
CA ALA A 121 -3.53 9.07 -3.71
C ALA A 121 -3.09 10.41 -3.14
N LYS A 122 -3.97 11.41 -3.25
CA LYS A 122 -3.84 12.71 -2.58
C LYS A 122 -4.66 12.77 -1.30
N ASP A 123 -5.63 11.87 -1.19
CA ASP A 123 -6.59 11.71 -0.12
C ASP A 123 -6.99 10.22 -0.03
N PHE A 124 -7.83 9.86 0.94
CA PHE A 124 -8.32 8.49 1.10
C PHE A 124 -9.73 8.28 0.54
N CYS A 125 -10.22 9.18 -0.33
CA CYS A 125 -11.57 9.07 -0.91
C CYS A 125 -11.76 7.77 -1.69
N ARG A 126 -10.68 7.23 -2.28
CA ARG A 126 -10.70 5.94 -2.97
C ARG A 126 -11.24 4.80 -2.09
N ILE A 127 -10.86 4.76 -0.81
CA ILE A 127 -11.32 3.75 0.14
C ILE A 127 -12.83 3.86 0.40
N LEU A 128 -13.36 5.10 0.42
CA LEU A 128 -14.77 5.38 0.65
C LEU A 128 -15.65 5.13 -0.59
N ASN A 129 -15.15 5.48 -1.76
CA ASN A 129 -15.99 5.59 -2.95
C ASN A 129 -15.87 4.39 -3.89
N GLU A 130 -14.78 3.63 -3.81
CA GLU A 130 -14.57 2.46 -4.66
C GLU A 130 -14.82 1.16 -3.89
N ASN A 131 -15.06 0.09 -4.65
CA ASN A 131 -15.15 -1.26 -4.13
C ASN A 131 -13.83 -2.00 -4.42
N PRO A 132 -13.07 -2.44 -3.40
CA PRO A 132 -11.78 -3.11 -3.59
C PRO A 132 -11.85 -4.46 -4.32
N ASP A 133 -13.05 -5.05 -4.44
CA ASP A 133 -13.23 -6.39 -4.99
C ASP A 133 -13.44 -6.43 -6.51
N TYR A 134 -13.73 -5.29 -7.15
CA TYR A 134 -14.01 -5.18 -8.59
C TYR A 134 -12.83 -4.60 -9.37
#